data_AF-A0A2V4CWS0-F1
#
_entry.id   AF-A0A2V4CWS0-F1
#
_cell.length_a   1.000
_cell.length_b   1.000
_cell.length_c   1.000
_cell.angle_alpha   90.00
_cell.angle_beta   90.00
_cell.angle_gamma   90.00
#
_symmetry.space_group_name_H-M   'P 1'
#
loop_
_entity.id
_entity.type
_entity.pdbx_description
1 polymer ?
#
loop_
_entity_poly.entity_id
_entity_poly.type
_entity_poly.pdbx_seq_one_letter_code
_entity_poly.pdbx_strand_id
1 'polypeptide(L)'
;MWWGCSIMAPNRYYCSPLDECRVALGKLSIFNLWYFKKIFAILLEELQTLGNRMEAALEDKHDMHRYHDEAKKVHVELKVLRMEKEELEAKIADMQLLIDKDSHVERLHQKKMYLTSEVKKLEKQKSELLDIDEDSMGFGDLW
;
A
#
# COMPACT_ATOMS: atom_id res chain seq x y z
N MET A 1 -51.23 7.06 -8.46
CA MET A 1 -50.49 5.95 -9.10
C MET A 1 -50.10 6.40 -10.50
N TRP A 2 -48.84 6.78 -10.69
CA TRP A 2 -48.27 7.14 -11.99
C TRP A 2 -47.65 5.87 -12.59
N TRP A 3 -48.30 5.29 -13.58
CA TRP A 3 -47.66 4.27 -14.41
C TRP A 3 -46.80 4.99 -15.44
N GLY A 4 -45.50 5.03 -15.17
CA GLY A 4 -44.46 5.55 -16.04
C GLY A 4 -44.38 4.69 -17.31
N CYS A 5 -45.05 5.17 -18.35
CA CYS A 5 -44.78 4.73 -19.71
C CYS A 5 -43.38 5.25 -20.07
N SER A 6 -42.37 4.36 -20.00
CA SER A 6 -41.05 4.62 -20.56
C SER A 6 -41.18 4.72 -22.07
N ILE A 7 -41.46 5.91 -22.56
CA ILE A 7 -41.27 6.24 -23.98
C ILE A 7 -39.76 6.27 -24.20
N MET A 8 -39.23 5.14 -24.65
CA MET A 8 -37.92 5.04 -25.25
C MET A 8 -37.95 5.88 -26.54
N ALA A 9 -37.72 7.19 -26.42
CA ALA A 9 -37.56 8.07 -27.57
C ALA A 9 -36.33 7.61 -28.38
N PRO A 10 -36.37 7.59 -29.72
CA PRO A 10 -35.21 7.26 -30.54
C PRO A 10 -34.07 8.20 -30.20
N ASN A 11 -32.84 7.68 -30.13
CA ASN A 11 -31.65 8.41 -29.68
C ASN A 11 -31.49 9.72 -30.47
N ARG A 12 -31.96 10.83 -29.89
CA ARG A 12 -32.06 12.13 -30.56
C ARG A 12 -30.72 12.83 -30.42
N TYR A 13 -30.12 13.21 -31.54
CA TYR A 13 -28.79 13.84 -31.54
C TYR A 13 -28.92 15.36 -31.43
N TYR A 14 -27.87 16.03 -30.97
CA TYR A 14 -27.83 17.50 -30.79
C TYR A 14 -28.26 18.28 -32.04
N CYS A 15 -27.99 17.76 -33.23
CA CYS A 15 -28.38 18.39 -34.49
C CYS A 15 -29.89 18.30 -34.78
N SER A 16 -30.61 17.33 -34.23
CA SER A 16 -32.02 17.13 -34.54
C SER A 16 -32.91 18.26 -33.99
N PRO A 17 -32.80 18.69 -32.71
CA PRO A 17 -33.49 19.89 -32.23
C PRO A 17 -33.06 21.17 -32.94
N LEU A 18 -31.80 21.27 -33.41
CA LEU A 18 -31.33 22.43 -34.19
C LEU A 18 -32.01 22.51 -35.56
N ASP A 19 -32.15 21.38 -36.26
CA ASP A 19 -32.83 21.36 -37.55
C ASP A 19 -34.33 21.66 -37.41
N GLU A 20 -34.96 21.20 -36.34
CA GLU A 20 -36.34 21.58 -36.01
C GLU A 20 -36.48 23.07 -35.69
N CYS A 21 -35.53 23.65 -34.97
CA CYS A 21 -35.46 25.10 -34.77
C CYS A 21 -35.36 25.85 -36.11
N ARG A 22 -34.53 25.38 -37.04
CA ARG A 22 -34.38 26.00 -38.38
C ARG A 22 -35.66 25.92 -39.20
N VAL A 23 -36.32 24.76 -39.20
CA VAL A 23 -37.60 24.58 -39.91
C VAL A 23 -38.71 25.43 -39.27
N ALA A 24 -38.73 25.55 -37.94
CA ALA A 24 -39.66 26.40 -37.21
C ALA A 24 -39.43 27.89 -37.52
N LEU A 25 -38.18 28.35 -37.58
CA LEU A 25 -37.82 29.70 -37.99
C LEU A 25 -38.32 30.02 -39.40
N GLY A 26 -38.20 29.08 -40.34
CA GLY A 26 -38.67 29.26 -41.72
C GLY A 26 -40.19 29.40 -41.85
N LYS A 27 -40.97 29.01 -40.84
CA LYS A 27 -42.44 29.10 -40.80
C LYS A 27 -42.96 30.23 -39.90
N LEU A 28 -42.04 31.01 -39.31
CA LEU A 28 -42.38 32.09 -38.41
C LEU A 28 -43.06 33.24 -39.19
N SER A 29 -44.19 33.68 -38.67
CA SER A 29 -44.92 34.87 -39.13
C SER A 29 -45.41 35.66 -37.92
N ILE A 30 -45.81 36.92 -38.13
CA ILE A 30 -46.32 37.78 -37.05
C ILE A 30 -47.54 37.17 -36.33
N PHE A 31 -48.37 36.39 -37.04
CA PHE A 31 -49.60 35.81 -36.50
C PHE A 31 -49.37 34.55 -35.65
N ASN A 32 -48.24 33.84 -35.83
CA ASN A 32 -47.95 32.58 -35.16
C ASN A 32 -46.78 32.67 -34.17
N LEU A 33 -46.30 33.89 -33.90
CA LEU A 33 -45.15 34.18 -33.05
C LEU A 33 -45.26 33.56 -31.65
N TRP A 34 -46.43 33.66 -31.02
CA TRP A 34 -46.65 33.11 -29.67
C TRP A 34 -46.57 31.58 -29.62
N TYR A 35 -47.11 30.90 -30.65
CA TYR A 35 -47.05 29.45 -30.78
C TYR A 35 -45.59 28.98 -30.94
N PHE A 36 -44.84 29.62 -31.83
CA PHE A 36 -43.43 29.28 -32.03
C PHE A 36 -42.56 29.61 -30.83
N LYS A 37 -42.86 30.68 -30.08
CA LYS A 37 -42.16 30.98 -28.83
C LYS A 37 -42.20 29.81 -27.84
N LYS A 38 -43.35 29.14 -27.72
CA LYS A 38 -43.49 27.95 -26.86
C LYS A 38 -42.69 26.76 -27.38
N ILE A 39 -42.68 26.54 -28.70
CA ILE A 39 -41.90 25.46 -29.32
C ILE A 39 -40.40 25.69 -29.14
N PHE A 40 -39.91 26.92 -29.37
CA PHE A 40 -38.51 27.26 -29.18
C PHE A 40 -38.08 27.08 -27.73
N ALA A 41 -38.93 27.39 -26.75
CA ALA A 41 -38.60 27.14 -25.35
C ALA A 41 -38.33 25.66 -25.07
N ILE A 42 -39.17 24.76 -25.60
CA ILE A 42 -38.99 23.30 -25.43
C ILE A 42 -37.71 22.82 -26.15
N LEU A 43 -37.50 23.24 -27.40
CA LEU A 43 -36.30 22.86 -28.15
C LEU A 43 -35.01 23.40 -27.52
N LEU A 44 -35.08 24.58 -26.89
CA LEU A 44 -33.95 25.17 -26.18
C LEU A 44 -33.59 24.35 -24.92
N GLU A 45 -34.58 23.93 -24.14
CA GLU A 45 -34.35 23.07 -22.97
C GLU A 45 -33.74 21.72 -23.37
N GLU A 46 -34.20 21.13 -24.47
CA GLU A 46 -33.60 19.91 -25.01
C GLU A 46 -32.15 20.13 -25.45
N LEU A 47 -31.84 21.24 -26.12
CA LEU A 47 -30.47 21.59 -26.54
C LEU A 47 -29.55 21.81 -25.35
N GLN A 48 -30.03 22.49 -24.31
CA GLN A 48 -29.28 22.67 -23.07
C GLN A 48 -29.00 21.32 -22.41
N THR A 49 -30.00 20.45 -22.33
CA THR A 49 -29.83 19.11 -21.74
C THR A 49 -28.81 18.26 -22.51
N LEU A 50 -28.89 18.24 -23.83
CA LEU A 50 -27.95 17.50 -24.68
C LEU A 50 -26.54 18.11 -24.62
N GLY A 51 -26.44 19.44 -24.58
CA GLY A 51 -25.18 20.17 -24.44
C GLY A 51 -24.46 19.86 -23.12
N ASN A 52 -25.18 19.96 -22.00
CA ASN A 52 -24.63 19.64 -20.67
C ASN A 52 -24.14 18.18 -20.61
N ARG A 53 -24.88 17.25 -21.24
CA ARG A 53 -24.47 15.85 -21.31
C ARG A 53 -23.22 15.64 -22.17
N MET A 54 -23.07 16.40 -23.25
CA MET A 54 -21.86 16.37 -24.08
C MET A 54 -20.66 16.96 -23.34
N GLU A 55 -20.85 18.06 -22.62
CA GLU A 55 -19.81 18.71 -21.81
C GLU A 55 -19.33 17.77 -20.70
N ALA A 56 -20.25 17.18 -19.93
CA ALA A 56 -19.92 16.19 -18.92
C ALA A 56 -19.16 14.98 -19.50
N ALA A 57 -19.58 14.48 -20.67
CA ALA A 57 -18.89 13.37 -21.32
C ALA A 57 -17.48 13.74 -21.84
N LEU A 58 -17.24 15.00 -22.19
CA LEU A 58 -15.92 15.50 -22.55
C LEU A 58 -15.04 15.69 -21.32
N GLU A 59 -15.60 16.22 -20.24
CA GLU A 59 -14.92 16.37 -18.94
C GLU A 59 -14.50 15.00 -18.39
N ASP A 60 -15.41 14.01 -18.40
CA ASP A 60 -15.10 12.64 -18.00
C ASP A 60 -13.94 12.06 -18.81
N LYS A 61 -13.94 12.25 -20.14
CA LYS A 61 -12.84 11.76 -21.00
C LYS A 61 -11.52 12.46 -20.72
N HIS A 62 -11.56 13.76 -20.47
CA HIS A 62 -10.38 14.55 -20.12
C HIS A 62 -9.79 14.06 -18.79
N ASP A 63 -10.64 13.82 -17.79
CA ASP A 63 -10.22 13.42 -16.46
C ASP A 63 -9.76 11.96 -16.38
N MET A 64 -10.26 11.07 -17.24
CA MET A 64 -9.80 9.68 -17.30
C MET A 64 -8.30 9.53 -17.56
N HIS A 65 -7.72 10.40 -18.40
CA HIS A 65 -6.28 10.38 -18.65
C HIS A 65 -5.49 10.79 -17.39
N ARG A 66 -5.94 11.84 -16.69
CA ARG A 66 -5.33 12.30 -15.45
C ARG A 66 -5.36 11.20 -14.38
N TYR A 67 -6.52 10.57 -14.18
CA TYR A 67 -6.66 9.49 -13.20
C TYR A 67 -5.81 8.27 -13.53
N HIS A 68 -5.72 7.90 -14.81
CA HIS A 68 -4.89 6.78 -15.23
C HIS A 68 -3.39 7.03 -14.96
N ASP A 69 -2.92 8.25 -15.23
CA ASP A 69 -1.52 8.62 -14.98
C ASP A 69 -1.21 8.71 -13.48
N GLU A 70 -2.12 9.25 -12.68
CA GLU A 70 -2.01 9.27 -11.21
C GLU A 70 -2.00 7.85 -10.64
N ALA A 71 -2.90 6.99 -11.08
CA ALA A 71 -2.95 5.59 -10.64
C ALA A 71 -1.65 4.85 -10.97
N LYS A 72 -1.06 5.11 -12.15
CA LYS A 72 0.23 4.54 -12.53
C LYS A 72 1.36 5.01 -11.63
N LYS A 73 1.42 6.31 -11.28
CA LYS A 73 2.42 6.86 -10.35
C LYS A 73 2.30 6.23 -8.98
N VAL A 74 1.10 6.21 -8.41
CA VAL A 74 0.83 5.61 -7.10
C VAL A 74 1.18 4.12 -7.08
N HIS A 75 0.90 3.39 -8.16
CA HIS A 75 1.28 1.98 -8.25
C HIS A 75 2.81 1.79 -8.23
N VAL A 76 3.56 2.64 -8.92
CA VAL A 76 5.03 2.59 -8.91
C VAL A 76 5.55 2.89 -7.50
N GLU A 77 5.05 3.93 -6.84
CA GLU A 77 5.41 4.28 -5.47
C GLU A 77 5.11 3.15 -4.47
N LEU A 78 3.94 2.52 -4.56
CA LEU A 78 3.59 1.37 -3.74
C LEU A 78 4.52 0.17 -3.95
N LYS A 79 5.00 -0.03 -5.18
CA LYS A 79 5.96 -1.11 -5.47
C LYS A 79 7.31 -0.83 -4.82
N VAL A 80 7.80 0.41 -4.91
CA VAL A 80 9.06 0.82 -4.27
C VAL A 80 8.96 0.65 -2.75
N LEU A 81 7.92 1.20 -2.13
CA LEU A 81 7.70 1.09 -0.68
C LEU A 81 7.59 -0.37 -0.21
N ARG A 82 6.99 -1.24 -1.01
CA ARG A 82 6.92 -2.68 -0.70
C ARG A 82 8.31 -3.33 -0.70
N MET A 83 9.14 -3.01 -1.69
CA MET A 83 10.51 -3.53 -1.76
C MET A 83 11.34 -3.02 -0.57
N GLU A 84 11.22 -1.75 -0.22
CA GLU A 84 11.90 -1.17 0.96
C GLU A 84 11.46 -1.85 2.26
N LYS A 85 10.16 -2.15 2.40
CA LYS A 85 9.62 -2.89 3.54
C LYS A 85 10.23 -4.29 3.64
N GLU A 86 10.28 -5.02 2.53
CA GLU A 86 10.88 -6.37 2.49
C GLU A 86 12.38 -6.33 2.84
N GLU A 87 13.12 -5.33 2.35
CA GLU A 87 14.54 -5.15 2.68
C GLU A 87 14.74 -4.84 4.17
N LEU A 88 13.91 -3.97 4.75
CA LEU A 88 13.96 -3.65 6.17
C LEU A 88 13.59 -4.87 7.04
N GLU A 89 12.61 -5.66 6.64
CA GLU A 89 12.23 -6.90 7.34
C GLU A 89 13.39 -7.91 7.34
N ALA A 90 14.10 -8.05 6.21
CA ALA A 90 15.30 -8.89 6.14
C ALA A 90 16.40 -8.38 7.09
N LYS A 91 16.67 -7.08 7.11
CA LYS A 91 17.66 -6.47 8.03
C LYS A 91 17.28 -6.69 9.50
N ILE A 92 16.00 -6.61 9.84
CA ILE A 92 15.51 -6.88 11.20
C ILE A 92 15.76 -8.34 11.58
N ALA A 93 15.47 -9.28 10.68
CA ALA A 93 15.74 -10.71 10.93
C ALA A 93 17.23 -10.98 11.13
N ASP A 94 18.10 -10.38 10.31
CA ASP A 94 19.55 -10.50 10.48
C ASP A 94 20.03 -9.93 11.81
N MET A 95 19.52 -8.77 12.23
CA MET A 95 19.83 -8.18 13.53
C MET A 95 19.38 -9.06 14.70
N GLN A 96 18.21 -9.70 14.61
CA GLN A 96 17.74 -10.64 15.62
C GLN A 96 18.68 -11.85 15.77
N LEU A 97 19.16 -12.41 14.64
CA LEU A 97 20.14 -13.50 14.66
C LEU A 97 21.46 -13.11 15.32
N LEU A 98 21.91 -11.85 15.15
CA LEU A 98 23.11 -11.35 15.81
C LEU A 98 22.90 -11.23 17.33
N ILE A 99 21.76 -10.71 17.78
CA ILE A 99 21.40 -10.62 19.20
C ILE A 99 21.39 -12.02 19.85
N ASP A 100 20.80 -13.02 19.18
CA ASP A 100 20.78 -14.39 19.67
C ASP A 100 22.19 -14.98 19.81
N LYS A 101 23.07 -14.73 18.84
CA LYS A 101 24.48 -15.15 18.91
C LYS A 101 25.21 -14.48 20.07
N ASP A 102 25.02 -13.18 20.29
CA ASP A 102 25.63 -12.46 21.40
C ASP A 102 25.18 -13.03 22.75
N SER A 103 23.89 -13.36 22.89
CA SER A 103 23.37 -14.01 24.09
C SER A 103 24.02 -15.39 24.36
N HIS A 104 24.34 -16.13 23.30
CA HIS A 104 25.03 -17.41 23.39
C HIS A 104 26.49 -17.25 23.80
N VAL A 105 27.18 -16.24 23.26
CA VAL A 105 28.55 -15.89 23.63
C VAL A 105 28.64 -15.53 25.11
N GLU A 106 27.70 -14.72 25.62
CA GLU A 106 27.67 -14.34 27.03
C GLU A 106 27.52 -15.57 27.95
N ARG A 107 26.64 -16.51 27.58
CA ARG A 107 26.46 -17.76 28.32
C ARG A 107 27.72 -18.62 28.34
N LEU A 108 28.41 -18.73 27.20
CA LEU A 108 29.67 -19.46 27.11
C LEU A 108 30.76 -18.79 27.94
N HIS A 109 30.81 -17.46 27.96
CA HIS A 109 31.74 -16.69 28.75
C HIS A 109 31.57 -16.95 30.26
N GLN A 110 30.33 -16.93 30.76
CA GLN A 110 30.02 -17.27 32.14
C GLN A 110 30.47 -18.71 32.50
N LYS A 111 30.19 -19.68 31.62
CA LYS A 111 30.60 -21.08 31.82
C LYS A 111 32.13 -21.23 31.84
N LYS A 112 32.84 -20.51 30.97
CA LYS A 112 34.31 -20.47 30.94
C LYS A 112 34.86 -19.94 32.26
N MET A 113 34.32 -18.85 32.79
CA MET A 113 34.73 -18.28 34.08
C MET A 113 34.53 -19.28 35.24
N TYR A 114 33.36 -19.91 35.30
CA TYR A 114 33.08 -20.94 36.30
C TYR A 114 34.08 -22.10 36.24
N LEU A 115 34.27 -22.71 35.06
CA LEU A 115 35.20 -23.84 34.89
C LEU A 115 36.66 -23.43 35.20
N THR A 116 37.06 -22.21 34.84
CA THR A 116 38.40 -21.70 35.17
C THR A 116 38.60 -21.61 36.67
N SER A 117 37.59 -21.17 37.42
CA SER A 117 37.66 -21.13 38.88
C SER A 117 37.75 -22.53 39.49
N GLU A 118 37.05 -23.50 38.91
CA GLU A 118 37.04 -24.87 39.41
C GLU A 118 38.35 -25.60 39.12
N VAL A 119 38.93 -25.41 37.93
CA VAL A 119 40.27 -25.92 37.59
C VAL A 119 41.31 -25.40 38.57
N LYS A 120 41.30 -24.09 38.89
CA LYS A 120 42.22 -23.52 39.88
C LYS A 120 42.07 -24.15 41.27
N LYS A 121 40.84 -24.47 41.71
CA LYS A 121 40.62 -25.16 42.98
C LYS A 121 41.17 -26.59 42.94
N LEU A 122 40.89 -27.33 41.86
CA LEU A 122 41.37 -28.70 41.67
C LEU A 122 42.90 -28.75 41.57
N GLU A 123 43.53 -27.78 40.90
CA GLU A 123 44.99 -27.64 40.84
C GLU A 123 45.58 -27.44 42.24
N LYS A 124 44.96 -26.59 43.05
CA LYS A 124 45.38 -26.38 44.46
C LYS A 124 45.21 -27.65 45.30
N GLN A 125 44.09 -28.35 45.17
CA GLN A 125 43.88 -29.62 45.86
C GLN A 125 44.88 -30.69 45.42
N LYS A 126 45.21 -30.72 44.13
CA LYS A 126 46.22 -31.64 43.58
C LYS A 126 47.61 -31.34 44.15
N SER A 127 48.03 -30.08 44.24
CA SER A 127 49.33 -29.74 44.84
C SER A 127 49.39 -30.13 46.32
N GLU A 128 48.32 -29.86 47.08
CA GLU A 128 48.24 -30.23 48.51
C GLU A 128 48.34 -31.76 48.72
N LEU A 129 47.78 -32.57 47.83
CA LEU A 129 47.89 -34.04 47.91
C LEU A 129 49.28 -34.55 47.53
N LEU A 130 49.95 -33.93 46.57
CA LEU A 130 51.31 -34.30 46.16
C LEU A 130 52.34 -34.01 47.26
N ASP A 131 52.17 -32.91 47.99
CA ASP A 131 53.04 -32.56 49.13
C ASP A 131 52.92 -33.59 50.28
N ILE A 132 51.75 -34.22 50.45
CA ILE A 132 51.52 -35.25 51.49
C ILE A 132 52.19 -36.60 51.11
N ASP A 133 52.22 -36.96 49.84
CA ASP A 133 52.84 -38.21 49.38
C ASP A 133 54.39 -38.15 49.46
N GLU A 134 55.01 -36.98 49.28
CA GLU A 134 56.46 -36.79 49.48
C GLU A 134 56.86 -36.89 50.97
N ASP A 135 56.05 -36.35 51.88
CA ASP A 135 56.28 -36.47 53.33
C ASP A 135 55.96 -37.89 53.87
N SER A 136 55.08 -38.65 53.19
CA SER A 136 54.73 -40.03 53.54
C SER A 136 55.75 -41.08 53.07
N MET A 137 56.65 -40.76 52.14
CA MET A 137 57.72 -41.67 51.69
C MET A 137 59.03 -41.53 52.50
N GLY A 138 59.01 -40.78 53.61
CA GLY A 138 60.18 -40.50 54.47
C GLY A 138 60.32 -41.34 55.74
N PHE A 139 59.60 -42.45 55.92
CA PHE A 139 59.73 -43.33 57.10
C PHE A 139 59.76 -44.81 56.73
N GLY A 140 60.78 -45.18 55.94
CA GLY A 140 60.98 -46.57 55.52
C GLY A 140 62.44 -46.94 55.34
N ASP A 141 63.35 -46.41 56.15
CA ASP A 141 64.71 -46.96 56.33
C ASP A 141 65.35 -46.38 57.59
N LEU A 142 65.14 -47.01 58.75
CA LEU A 142 66.08 -46.91 59.88
C LEU A 142 65.92 -48.15 60.78
N TRP A 143 66.97 -48.99 60.77
CA TRP A 143 67.39 -50.03 61.72
C TRP A 143 66.51 -50.36 62.93
#